data_AF-A0A1B6I9I0-F1
#
_entry.id   AF-A0A1B6I9I0-F1
#
_cell.length_a   1.000
_cell.length_b   1.000
_cell.length_c   1.000
_cell.angle_alpha   90.00
_cell.angle_beta   90.00
_cell.angle_gamma   90.00
#
_symmetry.space_group_name_H-M   'P 1'
#
loop_
_entity.id
_entity.type
_entity.pdbx_description
1 polymer ?
#
loop_
_entity_poly.entity_id
_entity_poly.type
_entity_poly.pdbx_seq_one_letter_code
_entity_poly.pdbx_strand_id
1 'polypeptide(L)'
;SRCFPVPPPPPPPADPIIRDPCVPSPCGPYSQCRDIGGSPSCSCLPEYTGTPPNCRPECVISAECASNLACMREKCRDPCPGSCGAGAQCSVINHTPICTCPEGFTGDPFTNCFPKPPDVEPVQASDPCNPSPCGPNAQCADGVCTCLPEFQGDPYS
;
A
#
# COMPACT_ATOMS: atom_id res chain seq x y z
N SER A 1 71.24 -3.31 -72.43
CA SER A 1 70.92 -2.60 -71.18
C SER A 1 69.47 -2.85 -70.86
N ARG A 2 69.18 -3.59 -69.78
CA ARG A 2 67.81 -4.01 -69.43
C ARG A 2 67.22 -3.06 -68.38
N CYS A 3 65.96 -2.70 -68.55
CA CYS A 3 65.21 -1.91 -67.58
C CYS A 3 64.50 -2.83 -66.58
N PHE A 4 64.46 -2.43 -65.31
CA PHE A 4 63.74 -3.13 -64.24
C PHE A 4 62.52 -2.29 -63.83
N PRO A 5 61.39 -2.94 -63.48
CA PRO A 5 60.22 -2.24 -62.99
C PRO A 5 60.50 -1.60 -61.62
N VAL A 6 59.97 -0.38 -61.44
CA VAL A 6 60.06 0.35 -60.17
C VAL A 6 59.19 -0.36 -59.13
N PRO A 7 59.69 -0.62 -57.91
CA PRO A 7 58.87 -1.19 -56.85
C PRO A 7 57.64 -0.33 -56.57
N PRO A 8 56.48 -0.94 -56.26
CA PRO A 8 55.31 -0.17 -55.84
C PRO A 8 55.65 0.62 -54.56
N PRO A 9 55.07 1.81 -54.38
CA PRO A 9 55.26 2.59 -53.17
C PRO A 9 54.80 1.79 -51.94
N PRO A 10 55.45 1.99 -50.78
CA PRO A 10 55.03 1.34 -49.55
C PRO A 10 53.58 1.71 -49.23
N PRO A 11 52.79 0.78 -48.64
CA PRO A 11 51.43 1.09 -48.22
C PRO A 11 51.45 2.25 -47.22
N PRO A 12 50.41 3.11 -47.21
CA PRO A 12 50.29 4.17 -46.22
C PRO A 12 50.30 3.57 -44.80
N PRO A 13 50.81 4.30 -43.80
CA PRO A 13 50.73 3.88 -42.40
C PRO A 13 49.28 3.58 -42.04
N ALA A 14 49.02 2.44 -41.42
CA ALA A 14 47.69 2.13 -40.92
C ALA A 14 47.33 3.14 -39.82
N ASP A 15 46.23 3.88 -40.01
CA ASP A 15 45.69 4.75 -38.97
C ASP A 15 45.35 3.89 -37.73
N PRO A 16 45.70 4.33 -36.52
CA PRO A 16 45.31 3.61 -35.31
C PRO A 16 43.79 3.57 -35.25
N ILE A 17 43.22 2.36 -35.23
CA ILE A 17 41.79 2.19 -35.01
C ILE A 17 41.51 2.57 -33.56
N ILE A 18 41.03 3.80 -33.35
CA ILE A 18 40.51 4.26 -32.07
C ILE A 18 39.27 3.43 -31.77
N ARG A 19 39.45 2.37 -30.98
CA ARG A 19 38.35 1.55 -30.47
C ARG A 19 37.83 2.23 -29.21
N ASP A 20 36.53 2.51 -29.19
CA ASP A 20 35.86 3.02 -27.99
C ASP A 20 35.99 1.97 -26.86
N PRO A 21 36.66 2.29 -25.74
CA PRO A 21 36.82 1.35 -24.63
C PRO A 21 35.51 1.00 -23.93
N CYS A 22 34.42 1.73 -24.20
CA CYS A 22 33.08 1.48 -23.69
C CYS A 22 32.22 0.58 -24.58
N VAL A 23 32.74 0.06 -25.70
CA VAL A 23 31.99 -0.80 -26.64
C VAL A 23 32.74 -2.10 -26.94
N PRO A 24 32.28 -3.28 -26.43
CA PRO A 24 31.15 -3.46 -25.50
C PRO A 24 31.46 -2.94 -24.10
N SER A 25 30.43 -2.51 -23.36
CA SER A 25 30.63 -1.88 -22.04
C SER A 25 31.24 -2.84 -21.01
N PRO A 26 32.37 -2.49 -20.36
CA PRO A 26 32.96 -3.29 -19.30
C PRO A 26 32.33 -3.03 -17.92
N CYS A 27 31.42 -2.05 -17.80
CA CYS A 27 31.00 -1.50 -16.51
C CYS A 27 29.86 -2.24 -15.81
N GLY A 28 29.32 -3.32 -16.40
CA GLY A 28 28.20 -4.06 -15.81
C GLY A 28 26.84 -3.33 -15.87
N PRO A 29 25.76 -3.96 -15.37
CA PRO A 29 24.42 -3.37 -15.38
C PRO A 29 24.34 -2.14 -14.47
N TYR A 30 23.34 -1.30 -14.73
CA TYR A 30 23.06 -0.08 -13.96
C TYR A 30 24.23 0.90 -13.79
N SER A 31 25.19 0.83 -14.72
CA SER A 31 26.42 1.61 -14.71
C SER A 31 26.59 2.35 -16.03
N GLN A 32 27.09 3.57 -15.97
CA GLN A 32 27.52 4.34 -17.13
C GLN A 32 29.03 4.16 -17.35
N CYS A 33 29.43 4.00 -18.61
CA CYS A 33 30.83 4.00 -19.04
C CYS A 33 31.17 5.35 -19.66
N ARG A 34 32.32 5.91 -19.29
CA ARG A 34 32.88 7.12 -19.89
C ARG A 34 34.34 6.86 -20.26
N ASP A 35 34.73 7.16 -21.50
CA ASP A 35 36.13 7.15 -21.90
C ASP A 35 36.87 8.34 -21.28
N ILE A 36 37.90 8.05 -20.48
CA ILE A 36 38.83 9.03 -19.93
C ILE A 36 40.24 8.69 -20.42
N GLY A 37 40.64 9.30 -21.54
CA GLY A 37 42.00 9.19 -22.06
C GLY A 37 42.33 7.82 -22.68
N GLY A 38 41.36 7.16 -23.32
CA GLY A 38 41.49 5.82 -23.90
C GLY A 38 41.26 4.69 -22.91
N SER A 39 40.76 5.00 -21.71
CA SER A 39 40.46 4.03 -20.64
C SER A 39 39.01 4.13 -20.19
N PRO A 40 38.32 3.01 -19.96
CA PRO A 40 36.93 3.03 -19.52
C PRO A 40 36.85 3.41 -18.03
N SER A 41 36.08 4.44 -17.72
CA SER A 41 35.72 4.84 -16.36
C SER A 41 34.26 4.51 -16.10
N CYS A 42 34.00 3.74 -15.05
CA CYS A 42 32.66 3.27 -14.70
C CYS A 42 32.12 4.03 -13.48
N SER A 43 30.86 4.42 -13.53
CA SER A 43 30.12 4.92 -12.36
C SER A 43 28.69 4.38 -12.37
N CYS A 44 28.04 4.25 -11.21
CA CYS A 44 26.62 3.87 -11.19
C CYS A 44 25.76 4.96 -11.84
N LEU A 45 24.65 4.56 -12.46
CA LEU A 45 23.61 5.47 -12.91
C LEU A 45 22.98 6.20 -11.70
N PRO A 46 22.36 7.38 -11.91
CA PRO A 46 21.59 8.05 -10.87
C PRO A 46 20.57 7.10 -10.24
N GLU A 47 20.40 7.17 -8.92
CA GLU A 47 19.53 6.31 -8.11
C GLU A 47 20.02 4.87 -7.87
N TYR A 48 21.13 4.44 -8.48
CA TYR A 48 21.77 3.16 -8.19
C TYR A 48 22.98 3.35 -7.26
N THR A 49 23.18 2.40 -6.35
CA THR A 49 24.21 2.47 -5.31
C THR A 49 25.23 1.35 -5.45
N GLY A 50 26.41 1.54 -4.85
CA GLY A 50 27.50 0.57 -4.88
C GLY A 50 28.65 0.99 -5.78
N THR A 51 29.45 0.02 -6.21
CA THR A 51 30.62 0.22 -7.05
C THR A 51 30.50 -0.65 -8.30
N PRO A 52 30.65 -0.08 -9.51
CA PRO A 52 30.66 -0.87 -10.74
C PRO A 52 31.67 -2.03 -10.67
N PRO A 53 31.35 -3.22 -11.22
CA PRO A 53 30.16 -3.55 -12.02
C PRO A 53 28.91 -3.95 -11.20
N ASN A 54 28.98 -3.86 -9.87
CA ASN A 54 27.94 -4.33 -8.94
C ASN A 54 27.04 -3.19 -8.46
N CYS A 55 26.69 -2.26 -9.36
CA CYS A 55 25.67 -1.26 -9.04
C CYS A 55 24.34 -1.97 -8.84
N ARG A 56 23.63 -1.59 -7.78
CA ARG A 56 22.35 -2.18 -7.39
C ARG A 56 21.31 -1.09 -7.11
N PRO A 57 20.03 -1.38 -7.34
CA PRO A 57 18.96 -0.47 -6.94
C PRO A 57 18.93 -0.29 -5.41
N GLU A 58 18.09 0.63 -4.93
CA GLU A 58 17.86 0.82 -3.50
C GLU A 58 17.30 -0.46 -2.87
N CYS A 59 16.37 -1.13 -3.55
CA CYS A 59 15.81 -2.41 -3.13
C CYS A 59 15.49 -3.32 -4.32
N VAL A 60 15.51 -4.63 -4.08
CA VAL A 60 14.97 -5.68 -4.97
C VAL A 60 13.82 -6.41 -4.28
N ILE A 61 13.84 -6.45 -2.94
CA ILE A 61 12.81 -7.08 -2.11
C ILE A 61 12.38 -6.12 -1.00
N SER A 62 11.12 -6.20 -0.56
CA SER A 62 10.60 -5.29 0.47
C SER A 62 11.35 -5.41 1.81
N ALA A 63 11.94 -6.57 2.11
CA ALA A 63 12.74 -6.77 3.34
C ALA A 63 14.03 -5.92 3.41
N GLU A 64 14.47 -5.33 2.29
CA GLU A 64 15.57 -4.36 2.27
C GLU A 64 15.13 -2.95 2.68
N CYS A 65 13.81 -2.70 2.70
CA CYS A 65 13.22 -1.44 3.13
C CYS A 65 12.91 -1.45 4.63
N ALA A 66 12.69 -0.27 5.21
CA ALA A 66 12.10 -0.15 6.54
C ALA A 66 10.72 -0.84 6.59
N SER A 67 10.30 -1.31 7.77
CA SER A 67 9.05 -2.08 7.96
C SER A 67 7.79 -1.34 7.52
N ASN A 68 7.84 -0.01 7.48
CA ASN A 68 6.77 0.89 7.04
C ASN A 68 6.84 1.27 5.55
N LEU A 69 7.76 0.69 4.77
CA LEU A 69 7.94 0.94 3.34
C LEU A 69 7.92 -0.38 2.58
N ALA A 70 7.64 -0.36 1.28
CA ALA A 70 7.69 -1.53 0.41
C ALA A 70 8.58 -1.27 -0.80
N CYS A 71 9.18 -2.33 -1.35
CA CYS A 71 9.98 -2.19 -2.56
C CYS A 71 9.05 -2.06 -3.77
N MET A 72 8.99 -0.86 -4.34
CA MET A 72 8.13 -0.54 -5.48
C MET A 72 8.95 0.14 -6.57
N ARG A 73 9.14 -0.58 -7.69
CA ARG A 73 9.97 -0.13 -8.83
C ARG A 73 11.39 0.22 -8.36
N GLU A 74 12.05 -0.74 -7.72
CA GLU A 74 13.46 -0.63 -7.31
C GLU A 74 13.74 0.45 -6.24
N LYS A 75 12.69 0.97 -5.59
CA LYS A 75 12.78 1.98 -4.53
C LYS A 75 11.89 1.67 -3.35
N CYS A 76 12.34 2.06 -2.16
CA CYS A 76 11.56 1.94 -0.93
C CYS A 76 10.53 3.07 -0.86
N ARG A 77 9.25 2.73 -0.96
CA ARG A 77 8.14 3.70 -0.99
C ARG A 77 7.00 3.26 -0.10
N ASP A 78 6.22 4.22 0.36
CA ASP A 78 5.00 3.96 1.13
C ASP A 78 3.95 3.26 0.23
N PRO A 79 3.47 2.05 0.57
CA PRO A 79 2.43 1.35 -0.19
C PRO A 79 1.01 1.90 0.05
N CYS A 80 0.78 2.80 1.01
CA CYS A 80 -0.55 3.33 1.32
C CYS A 80 -1.27 4.10 0.19
N PRO A 81 -0.60 4.98 -0.58
CA PRO A 81 -1.26 5.75 -1.62
C PRO A 81 -1.96 4.85 -2.66
N GLY A 82 -3.30 4.91 -2.68
CA GLY A 82 -4.13 4.14 -3.61
C GLY A 82 -4.51 2.73 -3.18
N SER A 83 -4.14 2.31 -1.95
CA SER A 83 -4.44 0.97 -1.43
C SER A 83 -5.74 0.89 -0.63
N CYS A 84 -6.14 1.97 0.05
CA CYS A 84 -7.33 2.01 0.90
C CYS A 84 -8.48 2.82 0.29
N GLY A 85 -9.71 2.49 0.70
CA GLY A 85 -10.93 3.17 0.29
C GLY A 85 -11.10 4.55 0.92
N ALA A 86 -12.11 5.28 0.46
CA ALA A 86 -12.38 6.62 0.99
C ALA A 86 -12.76 6.57 2.48
N GLY A 87 -12.21 7.50 3.27
CA GLY A 87 -12.48 7.56 4.72
C GLY A 87 -11.79 6.47 5.55
N ALA A 88 -11.01 5.58 4.95
CA ALA A 88 -10.21 4.59 5.66
C ALA A 88 -8.85 5.16 6.09
N GLN A 89 -8.35 4.71 7.24
CA GLN A 89 -7.00 4.96 7.70
C GLN A 89 -6.08 3.86 7.17
N CYS A 90 -4.95 4.25 6.57
CA CYS A 90 -3.92 3.32 6.13
C CYS A 90 -2.77 3.27 7.14
N SER A 91 -2.32 2.06 7.45
CA SER A 91 -1.11 1.78 8.21
C SER A 91 -0.30 0.71 7.51
N VAL A 92 1.03 0.73 7.62
CA VAL A 92 1.89 -0.26 6.95
C VAL A 92 2.43 -1.24 7.99
N ILE A 93 2.16 -2.52 7.81
CA ILE A 93 2.65 -3.61 8.67
C ILE A 93 3.38 -4.61 7.80
N ASN A 94 4.68 -4.83 8.07
CA ASN A 94 5.53 -5.74 7.30
C ASN A 94 5.44 -5.47 5.78
N HIS A 95 5.67 -4.22 5.39
CA HIS A 95 5.63 -3.77 3.99
C HIS A 95 4.26 -3.89 3.31
N THR A 96 3.21 -4.22 4.06
CA THR A 96 1.85 -4.43 3.54
C THR A 96 0.93 -3.31 4.04
N PRO A 97 0.17 -2.63 3.15
CA PRO A 97 -0.81 -1.65 3.58
C PRO A 97 -2.01 -2.35 4.23
N ILE A 98 -2.39 -1.87 5.40
CA ILE A 98 -3.53 -2.33 6.19
C ILE A 98 -4.50 -1.15 6.30
N CYS A 99 -5.71 -1.38 5.81
CA CYS A 99 -6.78 -0.39 5.78
C CYS A 99 -7.78 -0.68 6.90
N THR A 100 -8.10 0.34 7.70
CA THR A 100 -9.09 0.24 8.78
C THR A 100 -10.03 1.43 8.75
N CYS A 101 -11.30 1.23 9.10
CA CYS A 101 -12.19 2.36 9.35
C CYS A 101 -11.86 2.95 10.73
N PRO A 102 -11.67 4.27 10.84
CA PRO A 102 -11.38 4.92 12.11
C PRO A 102 -12.56 4.83 13.09
N GLU A 103 -12.33 5.16 14.35
CA GLU A 103 -13.39 5.18 15.36
C GLU A 103 -14.56 6.10 14.93
N GLY A 104 -15.79 5.64 15.17
CA GLY A 104 -17.00 6.30 14.70
C GLY A 104 -17.36 6.04 13.24
N PHE A 105 -16.55 5.28 12.48
CA PHE A 105 -16.85 4.87 11.10
C PHE A 105 -17.03 3.35 10.98
N THR A 106 -17.78 2.92 9.97
CA THR A 106 -18.03 1.52 9.60
C THR A 106 -18.10 1.38 8.08
N GLY A 107 -18.20 0.15 7.58
CA GLY A 107 -18.16 -0.16 6.15
C GLY A 107 -16.96 -1.02 5.77
N ASP A 108 -16.60 -1.00 4.48
CA ASP A 108 -15.47 -1.73 3.93
C ASP A 108 -14.26 -0.79 3.78
N PRO A 109 -13.15 -1.02 4.49
CA PRO A 109 -11.97 -0.14 4.45
C PRO A 109 -11.23 -0.12 3.11
N PHE A 110 -11.48 -1.07 2.20
CA PHE A 110 -10.92 -1.04 0.84
C PHE A 110 -11.81 -0.29 -0.15
N THR A 111 -13.09 -0.11 0.18
CA THR A 111 -14.06 0.54 -0.69
C THR A 111 -14.44 1.93 -0.17
N ASN A 112 -15.07 1.99 1.01
CA ASN A 112 -15.55 3.22 1.61
C ASN A 112 -15.94 3.00 3.08
N CYS A 113 -15.43 3.86 3.97
CA CYS A 113 -15.86 3.99 5.35
C CYS A 113 -16.85 5.15 5.49
N PHE A 114 -17.94 4.95 6.22
CA PHE A 114 -18.98 5.94 6.49
C PHE A 114 -19.30 6.01 7.99
N PRO A 115 -19.84 7.12 8.51
CA PRO A 115 -20.17 7.26 9.92
C PRO A 115 -21.08 6.13 10.41
N LYS A 116 -20.78 5.60 11.60
CA LYS A 116 -21.63 4.60 12.25
C LYS A 116 -23.02 5.19 12.48
N PRO A 117 -24.09 4.40 12.30
CA PRO A 117 -25.42 4.79 12.75
C PRO A 117 -25.38 5.13 14.24
N PRO A 118 -26.20 6.10 14.70
CA PRO A 118 -26.36 6.30 16.13
C PRO A 118 -26.81 4.99 16.78
N ASP A 119 -26.21 4.65 17.91
CA ASP A 119 -26.64 3.52 18.72
C ASP A 119 -28.05 3.82 19.20
N VAL A 120 -29.05 3.31 18.49
CA VAL A 120 -30.43 3.34 18.95
C VAL A 120 -30.46 2.34 20.09
N GLU A 121 -30.36 2.84 21.33
CA GLU A 121 -30.65 2.02 22.49
C GLU A 121 -32.02 1.36 22.23
N PRO A 122 -32.12 0.01 22.32
CA PRO A 122 -33.39 -0.64 22.15
C PRO A 122 -34.36 0.03 23.11
N VAL A 123 -35.42 0.61 22.55
CA VAL A 123 -36.46 1.27 23.34
C VAL A 123 -36.88 0.24 24.37
N GLN A 124 -36.52 0.47 25.63
CA GLN A 124 -36.89 -0.45 26.70
C GLN A 124 -38.41 -0.49 26.67
N ALA A 125 -38.97 -1.64 26.30
CA ALA A 125 -40.41 -1.85 26.35
C ALA A 125 -40.81 -1.65 27.81
N SER A 126 -41.28 -0.46 28.15
CA SER A 126 -41.80 -0.18 29.48
C SER A 126 -42.96 -1.12 29.70
N ASP A 127 -42.86 -1.96 30.73
CA ASP A 127 -43.93 -2.88 31.09
C ASP A 127 -45.21 -2.07 31.39
N PRO A 128 -46.28 -2.22 30.58
CA PRO A 128 -47.52 -1.47 30.76
C PRO A 128 -48.24 -1.82 32.08
N CYS A 129 -47.80 -2.87 32.79
CA CYS A 129 -48.30 -3.26 34.10
C CYS A 129 -47.40 -2.79 35.27
N ASN A 130 -46.36 -1.97 35.00
CA ASN A 130 -45.48 -1.44 36.03
C ASN A 130 -45.21 0.08 35.87
N PRO A 131 -45.78 0.95 36.73
CA PRO A 131 -46.69 0.62 37.82
C PRO A 131 -48.06 0.12 37.32
N SER A 132 -48.70 -0.76 38.08
CA SER A 132 -49.98 -1.34 37.69
C SER A 132 -51.05 -0.25 37.50
N PRO A 133 -51.71 -0.18 36.33
CA PRO A 133 -52.85 0.71 36.10
C PRO A 133 -54.15 0.16 36.71
N CYS A 134 -54.14 -1.07 37.23
CA CYS A 134 -55.32 -1.78 37.71
C CYS A 134 -55.64 -1.46 39.17
N GLY A 135 -56.94 -1.45 39.48
CA GLY A 135 -57.46 -1.29 40.83
C GLY A 135 -57.16 -2.50 41.73
N PRO A 136 -57.44 -2.41 43.04
CA PRO A 136 -57.27 -3.52 43.95
C PRO A 136 -58.13 -4.73 43.53
N ASN A 137 -57.55 -5.93 43.63
CA ASN A 137 -58.17 -7.21 43.20
C ASN A 137 -58.38 -7.37 41.68
N ALA A 138 -57.64 -6.62 40.85
CA ALA A 138 -57.54 -6.84 39.41
C ALA A 138 -56.12 -7.29 39.00
N GLN A 139 -56.04 -8.20 38.03
CA GLN A 139 -54.79 -8.64 37.40
C GLN A 139 -54.54 -7.84 36.12
N CYS A 140 -53.29 -7.40 35.93
CA CYS A 140 -52.85 -6.73 34.72
C CYS A 140 -52.23 -7.72 33.74
N ALA A 141 -52.64 -7.69 32.47
CA ALA A 141 -52.01 -8.39 31.37
C ALA A 141 -51.92 -7.45 30.16
N ASP A 142 -50.70 -7.16 29.69
CA ASP A 142 -50.44 -6.23 28.58
C ASP A 142 -51.13 -4.85 28.73
N GLY A 143 -51.25 -4.34 29.96
CA GLY A 143 -51.93 -3.07 30.27
C GLY A 143 -53.46 -3.15 30.34
N VAL A 144 -54.05 -4.34 30.18
CA VAL A 144 -55.48 -4.59 30.33
C VAL A 144 -55.77 -5.18 31.70
N CYS A 145 -56.73 -4.59 32.41
CA CYS A 145 -57.10 -5.00 33.75
C CYS A 145 -58.31 -5.95 33.72
N THR A 146 -58.22 -7.05 34.45
CA THR A 146 -59.32 -8.02 34.61
C THR A 146 -59.51 -8.34 36.08
N CYS A 147 -60.76 -8.42 36.56
CA CYS A 147 -61.04 -8.79 37.95
C CYS A 147 -60.58 -10.23 38.22
N LEU A 148 -60.09 -10.50 39.44
CA LEU A 148 -59.83 -11.86 39.89
C LEU A 148 -61.15 -12.68 39.94
N PRO A 149 -61.11 -14.03 39.84
CA PRO A 149 -62.31 -14.88 39.67
C PRO A 149 -63.44 -14.69 40.70
N GLU A 150 -63.11 -14.24 41.92
CA GLU A 150 -64.05 -14.05 43.02
C GLU A 150 -64.57 -12.59 43.15
N PHE A 151 -64.19 -11.70 42.22
CA PHE A 151 -64.52 -10.27 42.27
C PHE A 151 -65.29 -9.85 41.01
N GLN A 152 -66.26 -8.94 41.17
CA GLN A 152 -66.98 -8.29 40.07
C GLN A 152 -67.00 -6.78 40.27
N GLY A 153 -66.88 -6.02 39.17
CA GLY A 153 -66.86 -4.57 39.17
C GLY A 153 -66.06 -4.00 38.01
N ASP A 154 -65.65 -2.74 38.14
CA ASP A 154 -64.71 -2.10 37.23
C ASP A 154 -63.27 -2.47 37.63
N PRO A 155 -62.48 -3.14 36.76
CA PRO A 155 -61.11 -3.56 37.07
C PRO A 155 -60.08 -2.41 37.14
N TYR A 156 -60.48 -1.17 36.85
CA TYR A 156 -59.62 0.03 36.89
C TYR A 156 -59.82 0.93 38.13
N SER A 157 -60.84 0.66 38.96
CA SER A 157 -61.27 1.53 40.08
C SER A 157 -61.10 0.90 41.45
#